data_AF-Q7ZWR4-F1
#
_entry.id   AF-Q7ZWR4-F1
#
_cell.length_a   1.000
_cell.length_b   1.000
_cell.length_c   1.000
_cell.angle_alpha   90.00
_cell.angle_beta   90.00
_cell.angle_gamma   90.00
#
_symmetry.space_group_name_H-M   'P 1'
#
loop_
_entity.id
_entity.type
_entity.pdbx_description
1 polymer ?
#
loop_
_entity_poly.entity_id
_entity_poly.type
_entity_poly.pdbx_seq_one_letter_code
_entity_poly.pdbx_strand_id
1 'polypeptide(L)'
;AKAPSSLSLPVHFNIQQECGSFVATVPTNMLHPPDVSKGPSSNDSSQTVGPASEQECVVVITREVPYLTAAEFVDESVSAHKLQPEVYERQVCLLLLQLCNGLEHLKEHGIIHRDLCLENLLLVHWQNSSEKVKDVKYVPRLIVSNFSKAKQRPGCEESQPRRDKTRLAPEIMAASQYKKFDEFQTGILIYELLHQPNPFEVRTSLHEHDYSQKDLPSLPGLSVYSRGLQHLAHLLLEADPIKRIRISEAKRVLQCLLWGPRKDLTDQPFSHEEAFHCALQNWVDMKRALLMMKFAEQALEPQQNISLEDWLCCQYLASADPCYLYKTLKLIKLIASVSSSAKI
;
A
#
# COMPACT_ATOMS: atom_id res chain seq x y z
N ALA A 1 -12.34 -21.26 24.06
CA ALA A 1 -11.04 -21.02 23.39
C ALA A 1 -10.57 -19.61 23.75
N LYS A 2 -9.29 -19.44 24.12
CA LYS A 2 -8.73 -18.09 24.39
C LYS A 2 -8.82 -17.27 23.11
N ALA A 3 -9.42 -16.07 23.18
CA ALA A 3 -9.37 -15.11 22.08
C ALA A 3 -7.90 -14.92 21.64
N PRO A 4 -7.60 -14.80 20.34
CA PRO A 4 -6.26 -14.45 19.91
C PRO A 4 -5.86 -13.17 20.65
N SER A 5 -4.69 -13.19 21.29
CA SER A 5 -4.12 -12.05 21.98
C SER A 5 -4.26 -10.82 21.10
N SER A 6 -5.09 -9.86 21.52
CA SER A 6 -5.17 -8.57 20.85
C SER A 6 -3.75 -8.02 20.79
N LEU A 7 -3.25 -7.81 19.59
CA LEU A 7 -1.97 -7.13 19.40
C LEU A 7 -2.10 -5.78 20.10
N SER A 8 -1.32 -5.56 21.16
CA SER A 8 -1.29 -4.28 21.88
C SER A 8 -0.58 -3.26 21.00
N LEU A 9 -1.34 -2.73 20.03
CA LEU A 9 -0.89 -1.78 19.03
C LEU A 9 -1.64 -0.47 19.26
N PRO A 10 -0.94 0.66 19.48
CA PRO A 10 -1.59 1.97 19.54
C PRO A 10 -2.39 2.25 18.26
N VAL A 11 -3.48 3.01 18.42
CA VAL A 11 -4.35 3.38 17.30
C VAL A 11 -3.56 4.07 16.20
N HIS A 12 -3.85 3.69 14.96
CA HIS A 12 -3.26 4.31 13.78
C HIS A 12 -4.32 4.48 12.69
N PHE A 13 -4.20 5.54 11.90
CA PHE A 13 -5.18 5.91 10.90
C PHE A 13 -5.40 4.81 9.84
N ASN A 14 -4.33 4.10 9.45
CA ASN A 14 -4.38 3.06 8.43
C ASN A 14 -4.40 1.62 8.98
N ILE A 15 -4.68 1.41 10.26
CA ILE A 15 -4.76 0.07 10.87
C ILE A 15 -6.15 -0.16 11.45
N GLN A 16 -6.71 -1.36 11.26
CA GLN A 16 -8.04 -1.70 11.74
C GLN A 16 -8.13 -1.61 13.26
N GLN A 17 -9.22 -1.01 13.75
CA GLN A 17 -9.51 -0.87 15.17
C GLN A 17 -10.72 -1.73 15.53
N GLU A 18 -10.60 -2.45 16.65
CA GLU A 18 -11.65 -3.29 17.20
C GLU A 18 -12.23 -2.62 18.44
N CYS A 19 -13.55 -2.45 18.47
CA CYS A 19 -14.27 -1.95 19.65
C CYS A 19 -14.57 -3.07 20.66
N GLY A 20 -14.57 -4.32 20.19
CA GLY A 20 -14.84 -5.51 20.98
C GLY A 20 -15.09 -6.71 20.07
N SER A 21 -14.97 -7.90 20.65
CA SER A 21 -15.28 -9.16 19.98
C SER A 21 -16.05 -10.09 20.90
N PHE A 22 -16.91 -10.92 20.31
CA PHE A 22 -17.70 -11.92 21.02
C PHE A 22 -17.94 -13.12 20.12
N VAL A 23 -18.29 -14.26 20.70
CA VAL A 23 -18.65 -15.46 19.95
C VAL A 23 -20.17 -15.48 19.77
N ALA A 24 -20.62 -15.72 18.55
CA ALA A 24 -22.03 -15.81 18.22
C ALA A 24 -22.29 -16.88 17.17
N THR A 25 -23.49 -17.45 17.23
CA THR A 25 -23.99 -18.36 16.20
C THR A 25 -24.56 -17.53 15.05
N VAL A 26 -23.99 -17.69 13.86
CA VAL A 26 -24.37 -16.93 12.66
C VAL A 26 -24.98 -17.90 11.64
N PRO A 27 -26.14 -17.58 11.06
CA PRO A 27 -26.72 -18.34 9.96
C PRO A 27 -25.76 -18.43 8.76
N THR A 28 -25.59 -19.63 8.17
CA THR A 28 -24.62 -19.84 7.08
C THR A 28 -24.91 -19.01 5.82
N ASN A 29 -26.16 -18.61 5.59
CA ASN A 29 -26.53 -17.72 4.49
C ASN A 29 -26.00 -16.28 4.65
N MET A 30 -25.54 -15.89 5.85
CA MET A 30 -24.86 -14.61 6.08
C MET A 30 -23.35 -14.69 5.94
N LEU A 31 -22.76 -15.89 5.89
CA LEU A 31 -21.31 -16.10 5.81
C LEU A 31 -20.79 -16.20 4.37
N HIS A 32 -21.65 -16.57 3.43
CA HIS A 32 -21.32 -16.66 2.01
C HIS A 32 -22.24 -15.74 1.21
N PRO A 33 -21.71 -14.84 0.35
CA PRO A 33 -22.56 -14.17 -0.63
C PRO A 33 -23.20 -15.24 -1.53
N PRO A 34 -24.47 -15.07 -1.95
CA PRO A 34 -25.12 -16.03 -2.83
C PRO A 34 -24.33 -16.15 -4.14
N ASP A 35 -23.96 -17.36 -4.55
CA ASP A 35 -23.26 -17.66 -5.81
C ASP A 35 -23.97 -17.00 -7.01
N VAL A 36 -23.52 -15.83 -7.45
CA VAL A 36 -23.97 -15.19 -8.69
C VAL A 36 -23.15 -15.75 -9.87
N SER A 37 -23.12 -17.08 -10.04
CA SER A 37 -22.51 -17.69 -11.24
C SER A 37 -22.88 -19.17 -11.45
N LYS A 38 -24.16 -19.54 -11.28
CA LYS A 38 -24.70 -20.71 -12.00
C LYS A 38 -25.94 -20.31 -12.77
N GLY A 39 -25.78 -20.25 -14.10
CA GLY A 39 -26.89 -20.16 -15.04
C GLY A 39 -27.87 -21.34 -14.87
N PRO A 40 -29.06 -21.26 -15.48
CA PRO A 40 -30.15 -22.17 -15.18
C PRO A 40 -29.86 -23.56 -15.75
N SER A 41 -29.27 -24.44 -14.94
CA SER A 41 -29.37 -25.88 -15.17
C SER A 41 -30.69 -26.35 -14.59
N SER A 42 -31.66 -26.51 -15.46
CA SER A 42 -32.88 -27.28 -15.25
C SER A 42 -32.54 -28.65 -14.66
N ASN A 43 -33.01 -28.94 -13.44
CA ASN A 43 -33.85 -30.11 -13.21
C ASN A 43 -34.46 -30.07 -11.81
N ASP A 44 -35.75 -30.35 -11.84
CA ASP A 44 -36.72 -30.45 -10.77
C ASP A 44 -36.38 -31.61 -9.80
N SER A 45 -36.29 -31.31 -8.50
CA SER A 45 -36.66 -32.24 -7.42
C SER A 45 -36.59 -31.52 -6.08
N SER A 46 -37.77 -31.17 -5.54
CA SER A 46 -38.10 -31.08 -4.10
C SER A 46 -36.92 -31.00 -3.12
N GLN A 47 -36.37 -29.80 -2.89
CA GLN A 47 -35.56 -29.56 -1.70
C GLN A 47 -36.48 -29.11 -0.55
N THR A 48 -36.73 -30.04 0.35
CA THR A 48 -37.14 -29.76 1.73
C THR A 48 -36.21 -28.71 2.31
N VAL A 49 -36.78 -27.58 2.77
CA VAL A 49 -36.07 -26.55 3.54
C VAL A 49 -35.58 -27.19 4.83
N GLY A 50 -34.35 -27.69 4.83
CA GLY A 50 -33.67 -28.14 6.05
C GLY A 50 -33.48 -26.95 7.00
N PRO A 51 -33.30 -27.20 8.31
CA PRO A 51 -33.01 -26.13 9.26
C PRO A 51 -31.79 -25.35 8.77
N ALA A 52 -31.90 -24.02 8.75
CA ALA A 52 -30.78 -23.15 8.38
C ALA A 52 -29.56 -23.60 9.20
N SER A 53 -28.53 -24.10 8.52
CA SER A 53 -27.31 -24.49 9.21
C SER A 53 -26.73 -23.25 9.89
N GLU A 54 -26.47 -23.38 11.18
CA GLU A 54 -25.97 -22.33 12.05
C GLU A 54 -24.52 -22.64 12.40
N GLN A 55 -23.64 -21.63 12.32
CA GLN A 55 -22.21 -21.82 12.58
C GLN A 55 -21.72 -20.86 13.66
N GLU A 56 -20.97 -21.38 14.63
CA GLU A 56 -20.34 -20.57 15.67
C GLU A 56 -19.15 -19.79 15.09
N CYS A 57 -19.16 -18.46 15.23
CA CYS A 57 -18.18 -17.55 14.66
C CYS A 57 -17.72 -16.50 15.69
N VAL A 58 -16.51 -16.00 15.53
CA VAL A 58 -16.03 -14.82 16.27
C VAL A 58 -16.48 -13.58 15.52
N VAL A 59 -17.32 -12.77 16.15
CA VAL A 59 -17.80 -11.49 15.62
C VAL A 59 -16.96 -10.37 16.19
N VAL A 60 -16.41 -9.53 15.31
CA VAL A 60 -15.61 -8.35 15.67
C VAL A 60 -16.40 -7.10 15.31
N ILE A 61 -16.53 -6.17 16.25
CA ILE A 61 -17.21 -4.88 16.04
C ILE A 61 -16.16 -3.81 15.74
N THR A 62 -16.33 -3.07 14.64
CA THR A 62 -15.50 -1.93 14.27
C THR A 62 -16.36 -0.69 13.98
N ARG A 63 -15.80 0.51 14.17
CA ARG A 63 -16.46 1.79 13.84
C ARG A 63 -16.28 2.14 12.37
N GLU A 64 -15.16 1.73 11.79
CA GLU A 64 -14.85 1.95 10.38
C GLU A 64 -15.57 0.91 9.53
N VAL A 65 -16.65 1.32 8.86
CA VAL A 65 -17.41 0.44 7.97
C VAL A 65 -16.77 0.45 6.57
N PRO A 66 -16.11 -0.65 6.15
CA PRO A 66 -15.59 -0.74 4.79
C PRO A 66 -16.74 -0.83 3.79
N TYR A 67 -16.58 -0.17 2.65
CA TYR A 67 -17.53 -0.28 1.55
C TYR A 67 -16.99 -1.13 0.39
N LEU A 68 -15.66 -1.28 0.30
CA LEU A 68 -14.95 -2.17 -0.63
C LEU A 68 -13.64 -2.65 -0.01
N THR A 69 -13.12 -3.76 -0.52
CA THR A 69 -11.70 -4.14 -0.45
C THR A 69 -10.91 -3.51 -1.59
N ALA A 70 -9.57 -3.49 -1.48
CA ALA A 70 -8.74 -3.06 -2.60
C ALA A 70 -8.85 -4.02 -3.81
N ALA A 71 -9.19 -5.29 -3.57
CA ALA A 71 -9.41 -6.26 -4.65
C ALA A 71 -10.61 -5.88 -5.50
N GLU A 72 -11.76 -5.63 -4.85
CA GLU A 72 -12.97 -5.18 -5.55
C GLU A 72 -12.76 -3.82 -6.24
N PHE A 73 -12.01 -2.90 -5.60
CA PHE A 73 -11.66 -1.63 -6.22
C PHE A 73 -10.85 -1.81 -7.53
N VAL A 74 -9.88 -2.73 -7.54
CA VAL A 74 -9.10 -3.04 -8.75
C VAL A 74 -10.00 -3.65 -9.83
N ASP A 75 -10.82 -4.64 -9.47
CA ASP A 75 -11.72 -5.30 -10.42
C ASP A 75 -12.72 -4.33 -11.09
N GLU A 76 -13.28 -3.39 -10.31
CA GLU A 76 -14.20 -2.38 -10.83
C GLU A 76 -13.50 -1.28 -11.67
N SER A 77 -12.20 -1.07 -11.46
CA SER A 77 -11.47 0.07 -12.04
C SER A 77 -10.73 -0.25 -13.34
N VAL A 78 -10.81 -1.47 -13.86
CA VAL A 78 -10.12 -1.90 -15.11
C VAL A 78 -10.39 -0.94 -16.27
N SER A 79 -11.67 -0.57 -16.46
CA SER A 79 -12.08 0.34 -17.53
C SER A 79 -11.61 1.77 -17.29
N ALA A 80 -11.65 2.22 -16.03
CA ALA A 80 -11.19 3.55 -15.64
C ALA A 80 -9.68 3.72 -15.83
N HIS A 81 -8.89 2.68 -15.51
CA HIS A 81 -7.44 2.68 -15.73
C HIS A 81 -7.08 2.81 -17.21
N LYS A 82 -7.83 2.15 -18.11
CA LYS A 82 -7.64 2.29 -19.56
C LYS A 82 -8.01 3.68 -20.09
N LEU A 83 -9.06 4.29 -19.54
CA LEU A 83 -9.58 5.58 -20.01
C LEU A 83 -8.78 6.77 -19.47
N GLN A 84 -8.41 6.72 -18.18
CA GLN A 84 -7.74 7.80 -17.45
C GLN A 84 -6.60 7.24 -16.58
N PRO A 85 -5.51 6.75 -17.21
CA PRO A 85 -4.43 6.07 -16.49
C PRO A 85 -3.74 6.97 -15.46
N GLU A 86 -3.55 8.26 -15.76
CA GLU A 86 -2.91 9.19 -14.81
C GLU A 86 -3.72 9.38 -13.53
N VAL A 87 -5.05 9.47 -13.64
CA VAL A 87 -5.94 9.62 -12.47
C VAL A 87 -5.91 8.36 -11.63
N TYR A 88 -6.03 7.20 -12.28
CA TYR A 88 -6.00 5.90 -11.59
C TYR A 88 -4.65 5.63 -10.91
N GLU A 89 -3.54 5.78 -11.64
CA GLU A 89 -2.21 5.51 -11.07
C GLU A 89 -1.83 6.51 -9.96
N ARG A 90 -2.34 7.75 -10.00
CA ARG A 90 -2.23 8.69 -8.88
C ARG A 90 -2.96 8.15 -7.65
N GLN A 91 -4.19 7.64 -7.83
CA GLN A 91 -4.95 7.02 -6.75
C GLN A 91 -4.23 5.80 -6.16
N VAL A 92 -3.63 4.96 -7.01
CA VAL A 92 -2.77 3.84 -6.59
C VAL A 92 -1.60 4.33 -5.74
N CYS A 93 -0.91 5.40 -6.13
CA CYS A 93 0.16 5.99 -5.34
C CYS A 93 -0.31 6.45 -3.95
N LEU A 94 -1.51 7.03 -3.85
CA LEU A 94 -2.10 7.47 -2.58
C LEU A 94 -2.50 6.29 -1.68
N LEU A 95 -3.04 5.21 -2.25
CA LEU A 95 -3.33 3.98 -1.51
C LEU A 95 -2.06 3.33 -0.99
N LEU A 96 -1.02 3.21 -1.83
CA LEU A 96 0.28 2.67 -1.45
C LEU A 96 0.96 3.54 -0.37
N LEU A 97 0.80 4.86 -0.42
CA LEU A 97 1.33 5.76 0.59
C LEU A 97 0.66 5.51 1.95
N GLN A 98 -0.66 5.36 1.97
CA GLN A 98 -1.42 5.00 3.17
C GLN A 98 -1.02 3.63 3.72
N LEU A 99 -0.82 2.64 2.84
CA LEU A 99 -0.30 1.33 3.22
C LEU A 99 1.07 1.46 3.88
N CYS A 100 2.00 2.23 3.27
CA CYS A 100 3.33 2.46 3.83
C CYS A 100 3.27 3.11 5.23
N ASN A 101 2.35 4.05 5.46
CA ASN A 101 2.14 4.64 6.79
C ASN A 101 1.72 3.58 7.82
N GLY A 102 0.74 2.72 7.47
CA GLY A 102 0.32 1.62 8.34
C GLY A 102 1.45 0.62 8.63
N LEU A 103 2.20 0.20 7.61
CA LEU A 103 3.30 -0.74 7.74
C LEU A 103 4.49 -0.17 8.53
N GLU A 104 4.77 1.12 8.41
CA GLU A 104 5.80 1.80 9.22
C GLU A 104 5.41 1.74 10.70
N HIS A 105 4.16 2.06 11.04
CA HIS A 105 3.62 1.95 12.41
C HIS A 105 3.71 0.52 12.96
N LEU A 106 3.37 -0.50 12.15
CA LEU A 106 3.52 -1.90 12.56
C LEU A 106 4.98 -2.24 12.87
N LYS A 107 5.92 -1.77 12.04
CA LYS A 107 7.36 -2.04 12.23
C LYS A 107 7.93 -1.36 13.47
N GLU A 108 7.48 -0.15 13.79
CA GLU A 108 7.82 0.56 15.04
C GLU A 108 7.45 -0.27 16.27
N HIS A 109 6.33 -0.99 16.20
CA HIS A 109 5.86 -1.89 17.25
C HIS A 109 6.36 -3.34 17.09
N GLY A 110 7.27 -3.58 16.15
CA GLY A 110 7.86 -4.89 15.91
C GLY A 110 6.88 -5.94 15.38
N ILE A 111 5.81 -5.53 14.72
CA ILE A 111 4.83 -6.41 14.07
C ILE A 111 5.17 -6.53 12.59
N ILE A 112 5.05 -7.75 12.07
CA ILE A 112 5.12 -8.05 10.63
C ILE A 112 3.76 -8.64 10.24
N HIS A 113 3.13 -8.09 9.21
CA HIS A 113 1.76 -8.46 8.81
C HIS A 113 1.70 -9.88 8.24
N ARG A 114 2.62 -10.20 7.31
CA ARG A 114 2.78 -11.52 6.66
C ARG A 114 1.70 -11.98 5.69
N ASP A 115 0.56 -11.30 5.65
CA ASP A 115 -0.53 -11.67 4.75
C ASP A 115 -1.06 -10.47 3.95
N LEU A 116 -0.15 -9.65 3.42
CA LEU A 116 -0.55 -8.51 2.60
C LEU A 116 -1.02 -9.00 1.21
N CYS A 117 -2.31 -8.85 0.98
CA CYS A 117 -3.01 -9.07 -0.29
C CYS A 117 -4.15 -8.03 -0.40
N LEU A 118 -4.71 -7.86 -1.60
CA LEU A 118 -5.70 -6.80 -1.86
C LEU A 118 -7.00 -6.98 -1.05
N GLU A 119 -7.36 -8.21 -0.72
CA GLU A 119 -8.54 -8.56 0.09
C GLU A 119 -8.40 -8.11 1.55
N ASN A 120 -7.17 -8.02 2.06
CA ASN A 120 -6.86 -7.59 3.42
C ASN A 120 -6.65 -6.07 3.55
N LEU A 121 -6.91 -5.31 2.47
CA LEU A 121 -6.85 -3.85 2.46
C LEU A 121 -8.25 -3.30 2.28
N LEU A 122 -8.80 -2.72 3.34
CA LEU A 122 -10.17 -2.21 3.38
C LEU A 122 -10.22 -0.74 2.99
N LEU A 123 -11.21 -0.34 2.20
CA LEU A 123 -11.46 1.04 1.80
C LEU A 123 -12.69 1.59 2.54
N VAL A 124 -12.51 2.74 3.18
CA VAL A 124 -13.50 3.42 4.02
C VAL A 124 -13.62 4.88 3.57
N HIS A 125 -14.81 5.47 3.70
CA HIS A 125 -15.01 6.90 3.45
C HIS A 125 -14.25 7.73 4.51
N TRP A 126 -13.48 8.73 4.08
CA TRP A 126 -12.74 9.63 4.99
C TRP A 126 -13.67 10.62 5.73
N GLN A 127 -14.72 11.09 5.06
CA GLN A 127 -15.72 11.98 5.62
C GLN A 127 -17.11 11.36 5.44
N ASN A 128 -17.91 11.38 6.51
CA ASN A 128 -19.32 10.98 6.50
C ASN A 128 -20.17 12.07 5.82
N SER A 129 -19.92 12.32 4.54
CA SER A 129 -20.84 13.12 3.74
C SER A 129 -21.98 12.19 3.32
N SER A 130 -23.16 12.35 3.92
CA SER A 130 -24.41 11.65 3.54
C SER A 130 -24.83 11.88 2.08
N GLU A 131 -24.09 12.67 1.31
CA GLU A 131 -24.32 12.88 -0.10
C GLU A 131 -23.46 11.89 -0.89
N LYS A 132 -24.15 10.94 -1.55
CA LYS A 132 -23.59 10.02 -2.54
C LYS A 132 -23.05 10.79 -3.74
N VAL A 133 -21.95 11.51 -3.58
CA VAL A 133 -21.24 12.11 -4.70
C VAL A 133 -20.34 11.03 -5.26
N LYS A 134 -20.81 10.37 -6.34
CA LYS A 134 -20.01 9.48 -7.19
C LYS A 134 -18.98 10.27 -8.00
N ASP A 135 -18.23 11.16 -7.35
CA ASP A 135 -17.13 11.86 -8.02
C ASP A 135 -15.85 11.05 -7.82
N VAL A 136 -15.14 10.84 -8.92
CA VAL A 136 -13.85 10.14 -9.04
C VAL A 136 -12.72 10.88 -8.30
N LYS A 137 -13.04 11.91 -7.51
CA LYS A 137 -12.08 12.84 -6.88
C LYS A 137 -11.76 12.51 -5.42
N TYR A 138 -12.50 11.62 -4.76
CA TYR A 138 -12.27 11.34 -3.35
C TYR A 138 -11.34 10.14 -3.16
N VAL A 139 -10.24 10.38 -2.45
CA VAL A 139 -9.29 9.37 -2.03
C VAL A 139 -9.88 8.65 -0.80
N PRO A 140 -10.17 7.34 -0.86
CA PRO A 140 -10.62 6.62 0.32
C PRO A 140 -9.52 6.45 1.35
N ARG A 141 -9.95 6.28 2.61
CA ARG A 141 -9.10 5.84 3.71
C ARG A 141 -8.83 4.35 3.52
N LEU A 142 -7.55 3.98 3.42
CA LEU A 142 -7.11 2.59 3.41
C LEU A 142 -6.83 2.10 4.83
N ILE A 143 -7.33 0.91 5.16
CA ILE A 143 -7.15 0.26 6.46
C ILE A 143 -6.59 -1.15 6.24
N VAL A 144 -5.43 -1.44 6.82
CA VAL A 144 -4.86 -2.78 6.87
C VAL A 144 -5.63 -3.61 7.90
N SER A 145 -6.15 -4.76 7.47
CA SER A 145 -6.97 -5.68 8.27
C SER A 145 -6.37 -7.09 8.28
N ASN A 146 -7.02 -8.01 8.99
CA ASN A 146 -6.68 -9.44 9.01
C ASN A 146 -5.26 -9.76 9.50
N PHE A 147 -5.03 -9.50 10.79
CA PHE A 147 -3.77 -9.80 11.47
C PHE A 147 -3.63 -11.27 11.91
N SER A 148 -4.40 -12.20 11.33
CA SER A 148 -4.44 -13.61 11.75
C SER A 148 -3.08 -14.33 11.62
N LYS A 149 -2.27 -13.94 10.64
CA LYS A 149 -0.90 -14.46 10.42
C LYS A 149 0.20 -13.51 10.94
N ALA A 150 -0.18 -12.39 11.56
CA ALA A 150 0.77 -11.38 12.01
C ALA A 150 1.66 -11.93 13.12
N LYS A 151 2.95 -11.56 13.09
CA LYS A 151 3.91 -11.93 14.13
C LYS A 151 4.43 -10.66 14.79
N GLN A 152 4.06 -10.44 16.04
CA GLN A 152 4.74 -9.50 16.93
C GLN A 152 6.02 -10.17 17.43
N ARG A 153 7.16 -9.47 17.40
CA ARG A 153 8.44 -9.99 17.93
C ARG A 153 8.25 -10.59 19.34
N PRO A 154 8.33 -11.92 19.51
CA PRO A 154 8.55 -12.52 20.81
C PRO A 154 10.07 -12.62 21.02
N GLY A 155 10.58 -12.42 22.23
CA GLY A 155 11.84 -13.08 22.57
C GLY A 155 11.60 -14.58 22.47
N CYS A 156 12.12 -15.25 21.44
CA CYS A 156 11.99 -16.69 21.14
C CYS A 156 10.58 -17.30 21.28
N GLU A 157 9.97 -17.67 20.16
CA GLU A 157 9.46 -19.05 19.94
C GLU A 157 8.76 -19.17 18.58
N GLU A 158 8.94 -20.34 17.97
CA GLU A 158 8.61 -20.68 16.59
C GLU A 158 7.33 -21.50 16.52
N SER A 159 6.43 -21.13 15.62
CA SER A 159 5.41 -22.01 15.08
C SER A 159 5.46 -21.95 13.55
N GLN A 160 5.48 -23.13 12.93
CA GLN A 160 5.76 -23.30 11.50
C GLN A 160 4.67 -22.68 10.59
N PRO A 161 5.04 -22.02 9.48
CA PRO A 161 4.07 -21.47 8.53
C PRO A 161 3.45 -22.57 7.63
N ARG A 162 2.11 -22.65 7.61
CA ARG A 162 1.33 -23.36 6.58
C ARG A 162 1.31 -22.53 5.29
N ARG A 163 1.39 -23.23 4.16
CA ARG A 163 2.05 -22.76 2.92
C ARG A 163 1.04 -22.27 1.87
N ASP A 164 1.06 -20.97 1.58
CA ASP A 164 0.72 -20.44 0.27
C ASP A 164 2.03 -19.91 -0.35
N LYS A 165 2.55 -20.61 -1.36
CA LYS A 165 3.98 -20.54 -1.71
C LYS A 165 4.34 -19.34 -2.60
N THR A 166 3.38 -18.74 -3.28
CA THR A 166 3.62 -17.73 -4.35
C THR A 166 3.86 -16.32 -3.82
N ARG A 167 3.48 -16.04 -2.56
CA ARG A 167 3.63 -14.72 -1.92
C ARG A 167 4.77 -14.66 -0.90
N LEU A 168 5.59 -15.71 -0.82
CA LEU A 168 6.69 -15.78 0.13
C LEU A 168 7.96 -15.21 -0.50
N ALA A 169 8.59 -14.26 0.20
CA ALA A 169 9.91 -13.77 -0.14
C ALA A 169 10.95 -14.91 -0.09
N PRO A 170 11.94 -14.97 -1.00
CA PRO A 170 12.88 -16.09 -1.15
C PRO A 170 13.60 -16.49 0.14
N GLU A 171 13.88 -15.53 1.02
CA GLU A 171 14.63 -15.74 2.25
C GLU A 171 13.91 -16.56 3.33
N ILE A 172 12.58 -16.72 3.25
CA ILE A 172 11.83 -17.58 4.19
C ILE A 172 12.31 -19.03 4.10
N MET A 173 12.87 -19.41 2.96
CA MET A 173 13.44 -20.75 2.77
C MET A 173 14.83 -20.91 3.42
N ALA A 174 15.47 -19.81 3.86
CA ALA A 174 16.89 -19.83 4.24
C ALA A 174 17.23 -19.28 5.65
N ALA A 175 16.55 -18.26 6.19
CA ALA A 175 16.91 -17.74 7.52
C ALA A 175 15.82 -16.90 8.20
N SER A 176 15.55 -17.21 9.48
CA SER A 176 14.63 -16.52 10.40
C SER A 176 14.99 -15.06 10.76
N GLN A 177 15.94 -14.44 10.04
CA GLN A 177 16.60 -13.19 10.44
C GLN A 177 16.15 -11.97 9.64
N TYR A 178 15.50 -12.17 8.49
CA TYR A 178 15.20 -11.10 7.54
C TYR A 178 13.77 -10.59 7.69
N LYS A 179 13.65 -9.30 8.01
CA LYS A 179 12.41 -8.63 8.46
C LYS A 179 11.73 -7.79 7.36
N LYS A 180 12.15 -7.94 6.09
CA LYS A 180 11.65 -7.17 4.95
C LYS A 180 10.58 -7.90 4.14
N PHE A 181 9.70 -8.60 4.85
CA PHE A 181 8.67 -9.44 4.25
C PHE A 181 7.49 -8.61 3.71
N ASP A 182 6.99 -7.69 4.53
CA ASP A 182 5.90 -6.80 4.13
C ASP A 182 6.31 -5.89 2.96
N GLU A 183 7.59 -5.51 2.86
CA GLU A 183 8.15 -4.81 1.70
C GLU A 183 8.03 -5.63 0.42
N PHE A 184 8.35 -6.91 0.47
CA PHE A 184 8.24 -7.80 -0.68
C PHE A 184 6.78 -7.94 -1.14
N GLN A 185 5.86 -8.19 -0.21
CA GLN A 185 4.43 -8.28 -0.53
C GLN A 185 3.89 -6.95 -1.07
N THR A 186 4.38 -5.81 -0.57
CA THR A 186 4.05 -4.48 -1.13
C THR A 186 4.51 -4.35 -2.58
N GLY A 187 5.67 -4.93 -2.93
CA GLY A 187 6.14 -5.00 -4.31
C GLY A 187 5.20 -5.78 -5.23
N ILE A 188 4.64 -6.90 -4.75
CA ILE A 188 3.62 -7.67 -5.48
C ILE A 188 2.33 -6.85 -5.64
N LEU A 189 1.87 -6.21 -4.56
CA LEU A 189 0.66 -5.38 -4.57
C LEU A 189 0.73 -4.26 -5.61
N ILE A 190 1.91 -3.72 -5.93
CA ILE A 190 2.05 -2.70 -6.99
C ILE A 190 1.64 -3.27 -8.36
N TYR A 191 2.01 -4.52 -8.68
CA TYR A 191 1.58 -5.16 -9.93
C TYR A 191 0.08 -5.37 -9.93
N GLU A 192 -0.46 -5.93 -8.85
CA GLU A 192 -1.88 -6.26 -8.72
C GLU A 192 -2.75 -4.99 -8.82
N LEU A 193 -2.37 -3.92 -8.12
CA LEU A 193 -3.03 -2.60 -8.20
C LEU A 193 -2.95 -1.96 -9.60
N LEU A 194 -2.02 -2.37 -10.44
CA LEU A 194 -1.88 -1.87 -11.81
C LEU A 194 -2.47 -2.82 -12.85
N HIS A 195 -3.33 -3.73 -12.41
CA HIS A 195 -3.98 -4.76 -13.23
C HIS A 195 -2.96 -5.64 -13.97
N GLN A 196 -1.79 -5.84 -13.37
CA GLN A 196 -0.79 -6.78 -13.83
C GLN A 196 -0.81 -8.02 -12.92
N PRO A 197 -0.59 -9.22 -13.47
CA PRO A 197 -0.55 -10.43 -12.67
C PRO A 197 0.65 -10.41 -11.72
N ASN A 198 0.57 -11.18 -10.63
CA ASN A 198 1.68 -11.41 -9.72
C ASN A 198 2.90 -11.94 -10.52
N PRO A 199 4.06 -11.24 -10.50
CA PRO A 199 5.24 -11.63 -11.26
C PRO A 199 5.68 -13.08 -11.06
N PHE A 200 5.51 -13.59 -9.84
CA PHE A 200 5.97 -14.92 -9.44
C PHE A 200 4.97 -16.04 -9.74
N GLU A 201 3.71 -15.70 -10.03
CA GLU A 201 2.73 -16.67 -10.56
C GLU A 201 2.91 -16.87 -12.06
N VAL A 202 3.23 -15.80 -12.80
CA VAL A 202 3.48 -15.88 -14.24
C VAL A 202 4.82 -16.54 -14.54
N ARG A 203 5.84 -16.26 -13.71
CA ARG A 203 7.19 -16.82 -13.86
C ARG A 203 7.58 -17.53 -12.56
N THR A 204 7.06 -18.74 -12.38
CA THR A 204 7.40 -19.59 -11.23
C THR A 204 8.91 -19.86 -11.10
N SER A 205 9.64 -19.82 -12.22
CA SER A 205 11.11 -19.95 -12.25
C SER A 205 11.86 -18.85 -11.48
N LEU A 206 11.21 -17.71 -11.20
CA LEU A 206 11.77 -16.63 -10.37
C LEU A 206 11.91 -17.06 -8.90
N HIS A 207 11.10 -18.00 -8.41
CA HIS A 207 11.25 -18.52 -7.04
C HIS A 207 12.42 -19.51 -6.91
N GLU A 208 12.81 -20.14 -8.01
CA GLU A 208 13.76 -21.26 -8.01
C GLU A 208 15.21 -20.81 -8.26
N HIS A 209 15.42 -19.57 -8.72
CA HIS A 209 16.73 -19.00 -9.05
C HIS A 209 16.91 -17.63 -8.39
N ASP A 210 18.17 -17.23 -8.15
CA ASP A 210 18.53 -15.85 -7.81
C ASP A 210 18.23 -14.93 -8.99
N TYR A 211 16.99 -14.45 -9.07
CA TYR A 211 16.54 -13.53 -10.11
C TYR A 211 17.08 -12.12 -9.88
N SER A 212 17.28 -11.39 -10.97
CA SER A 212 17.65 -9.98 -10.96
C SER A 212 16.45 -9.09 -11.24
N GLN A 213 16.56 -7.79 -10.93
CA GLN A 213 15.53 -6.80 -11.26
C GLN A 213 15.17 -6.75 -12.77
N LYS A 214 16.05 -7.25 -13.66
CA LYS A 214 15.79 -7.28 -15.11
C LYS A 214 14.88 -8.44 -15.53
N ASP A 215 14.76 -9.45 -14.67
CA ASP A 215 13.96 -10.64 -14.92
C ASP A 215 12.49 -10.45 -14.51
N LEU A 216 12.20 -9.37 -13.77
CA LEU A 216 10.85 -8.97 -13.41
C LEU A 216 10.10 -8.41 -14.64
N PRO A 217 8.79 -8.67 -14.78
CA PRO A 217 7.99 -8.12 -15.87
C PRO A 217 7.96 -6.59 -15.82
N SER A 218 8.11 -5.93 -16.96
CA SER A 218 7.94 -4.47 -17.05
C SER A 218 6.47 -4.09 -16.95
N LEU A 219 6.18 -2.97 -16.29
CA LEU A 219 4.84 -2.38 -16.27
C LEU A 219 4.61 -1.54 -17.54
N PRO A 220 3.38 -1.51 -18.07
CA PRO A 220 3.03 -0.61 -19.18
C PRO A 220 3.23 0.86 -18.79
N GLY A 221 3.88 1.65 -19.65
CA GLY A 221 4.10 3.08 -19.45
C GLY A 221 2.89 3.93 -19.81
N LEU A 222 1.82 3.87 -19.00
CA LEU A 222 0.54 4.54 -19.30
C LEU A 222 0.43 5.96 -18.74
N SER A 223 1.25 6.31 -17.75
CA SER A 223 1.20 7.61 -17.07
C SER A 223 2.59 8.09 -16.63
N VAL A 224 2.64 9.29 -16.05
CA VAL A 224 3.85 9.85 -15.41
C VAL A 224 4.33 9.02 -14.21
N TYR A 225 3.44 8.23 -13.59
CA TYR A 225 3.73 7.41 -12.42
C TYR A 225 4.26 6.02 -12.79
N SER A 226 3.90 5.45 -13.95
CA SER A 226 4.15 4.05 -14.28
C SER A 226 5.62 3.66 -14.16
N ARG A 227 6.53 4.51 -14.67
CA ARG A 227 7.98 4.27 -14.57
C ARG A 227 8.49 4.32 -13.13
N GLY A 228 7.94 5.23 -12.32
CA GLY A 228 8.27 5.37 -10.90
C GLY A 228 7.78 4.17 -10.10
N LEU A 229 6.54 3.75 -10.33
CA LEU A 229 5.92 2.57 -9.72
C LEU A 229 6.64 1.28 -10.11
N GLN A 230 7.03 1.12 -11.38
CA GLN A 230 7.84 -0.03 -11.83
C GLN A 230 9.17 -0.09 -11.08
N HIS A 231 9.87 1.04 -11.03
CA HIS A 231 11.15 1.10 -10.35
C HIS A 231 11.03 0.84 -8.85
N LEU A 232 9.98 1.37 -8.21
CA LEU A 232 9.66 1.08 -6.82
C LEU A 232 9.38 -0.41 -6.59
N ALA A 233 8.58 -1.04 -7.46
CA ALA A 233 8.29 -2.46 -7.39
C ALA A 233 9.57 -3.29 -7.51
N HIS A 234 10.47 -2.97 -8.45
CA HIS A 234 11.77 -3.66 -8.57
C HIS A 234 12.66 -3.52 -7.32
N LEU A 235 12.66 -2.36 -6.67
CA LEU A 235 13.41 -2.15 -5.41
C LEU A 235 12.82 -2.93 -4.23
N LEU A 236 11.49 -3.08 -4.19
CA LEU A 236 10.77 -3.85 -3.17
C LEU A 236 10.85 -5.37 -3.42
N LEU A 237 10.93 -5.78 -4.68
CA LEU A 237 11.06 -7.17 -5.12
C LEU A 237 12.52 -7.59 -5.32
N GLU A 238 13.48 -6.88 -4.75
CA GLU A 238 14.88 -7.32 -4.75
C GLU A 238 15.01 -8.66 -4.02
N ALA A 239 15.65 -9.64 -4.67
CA ALA A 239 15.82 -10.99 -4.14
C ALA A 239 16.63 -10.98 -2.83
N ASP A 240 17.73 -10.21 -2.80
CA ASP A 240 18.57 -10.03 -1.61
C ASP A 240 17.86 -9.11 -0.59
N PRO A 241 17.48 -9.62 0.60
CA PRO A 241 16.80 -8.82 1.62
C PRO A 241 17.66 -7.69 2.19
N ILE A 242 18.98 -7.76 2.06
CA ILE A 242 19.89 -6.70 2.51
C ILE A 242 19.76 -5.50 1.58
N LYS A 243 19.74 -5.74 0.26
CA LYS A 243 19.60 -4.72 -0.79
C LYS A 243 18.17 -4.21 -0.97
N ARG A 244 17.16 -5.04 -0.66
CA ARG A 244 15.74 -4.64 -0.70
C ARG A 244 15.51 -3.38 0.11
N ILE A 245 14.79 -2.39 -0.43
CA ILE A 245 14.57 -1.13 0.30
C ILE A 245 13.63 -1.35 1.51
N ARG A 246 13.68 -0.43 2.48
CA ARG A 246 12.76 -0.42 3.63
C ARG A 246 11.44 0.24 3.25
N ILE A 247 10.37 -0.06 4.00
CA ILE A 247 9.07 0.59 3.75
C ILE A 247 9.11 2.12 3.87
N SER A 248 9.95 2.67 4.75
CA SER A 248 10.11 4.13 4.90
C SER A 248 10.78 4.77 3.68
N GLU A 249 11.62 4.02 2.95
CA GLU A 249 12.18 4.45 1.67
C GLU A 249 11.11 4.42 0.58
N ALA A 250 10.29 3.37 0.52
CA ALA A 250 9.15 3.29 -0.39
C ALA A 250 8.16 4.44 -0.17
N LYS A 251 7.86 4.78 1.09
CA LYS A 251 7.04 5.94 1.47
C LYS A 251 7.56 7.23 0.83
N ARG A 252 8.86 7.51 0.97
CA ARG A 252 9.49 8.72 0.41
C ARG A 252 9.47 8.73 -1.11
N VAL A 253 9.68 7.58 -1.75
CA VAL A 253 9.55 7.44 -3.20
C VAL A 253 8.13 7.82 -3.66
N LEU A 254 7.10 7.26 -3.01
CA LEU A 254 5.70 7.58 -3.33
C LEU A 254 5.36 9.06 -3.13
N GLN A 255 5.85 9.67 -2.03
CA GLN A 255 5.71 11.11 -1.80
C GLN A 255 6.36 11.94 -2.92
N CYS A 256 7.55 11.54 -3.38
CA CYS A 256 8.25 12.19 -4.48
C CYS A 256 7.50 12.03 -5.81
N LEU A 257 6.89 10.87 -6.07
CA LEU A 257 6.07 10.64 -7.26
C LEU A 257 4.80 11.50 -7.24
N LEU A 258 4.16 11.64 -6.07
CA LEU A 258 2.90 12.38 -5.91
C LEU A 258 3.07 13.90 -5.98
N TRP A 259 4.09 14.45 -5.30
CA TRP A 259 4.24 15.90 -5.10
C TRP A 259 5.58 16.47 -5.56
N GLY A 260 6.49 15.64 -6.07
CA GLY A 260 7.82 16.03 -6.53
C GLY A 260 8.87 16.04 -5.40
N PRO A 261 10.10 16.48 -5.70
CA PRO A 261 10.50 17.24 -6.89
C PRO A 261 10.54 16.40 -8.19
N ARG A 262 10.17 17.03 -9.31
CA ARG A 262 10.11 16.41 -10.66
C ARG A 262 11.38 16.69 -11.47
N LYS A 263 11.47 16.09 -12.66
CA LYS A 263 12.62 16.17 -13.56
C LYS A 263 13.10 17.58 -13.89
N ASP A 264 12.19 18.54 -13.95
CA ASP A 264 12.52 19.94 -14.25
C ASP A 264 13.52 20.56 -13.25
N LEU A 265 13.54 20.07 -12.00
CA LEU A 265 14.52 20.48 -11.00
C LEU A 265 15.79 19.63 -11.08
N THR A 266 15.69 18.34 -11.43
CA THR A 266 16.84 17.41 -11.45
C THR A 266 17.70 17.55 -12.70
N ASP A 267 17.13 18.02 -13.81
CA ASP A 267 17.80 18.15 -15.10
C ASP A 267 18.58 19.49 -15.21
N GLN A 268 18.47 20.37 -14.22
CA GLN A 268 19.26 21.59 -14.17
C GLN A 268 20.75 21.29 -13.91
N PRO A 269 21.67 21.96 -14.61
CA PRO A 269 23.10 21.75 -14.41
C PRO A 269 23.55 22.41 -13.10
N PHE A 270 23.68 21.62 -12.04
CA PHE A 270 24.30 22.07 -10.79
C PHE A 270 25.81 21.83 -10.83
N SER A 271 26.59 22.83 -10.42
CA SER A 271 28.06 22.75 -10.40
C SER A 271 28.58 21.72 -9.39
N HIS A 272 27.94 21.62 -8.21
CA HIS A 272 28.33 20.70 -7.13
C HIS A 272 27.09 20.23 -6.32
N GLU A 273 27.23 19.13 -5.56
CA GLU A 273 26.12 18.54 -4.77
C GLU A 273 25.50 19.56 -3.78
N GLU A 274 26.31 20.45 -3.18
CA GLU A 274 25.83 21.49 -2.26
C GLU A 274 24.85 22.46 -2.93
N ALA A 275 25.10 22.87 -4.18
CA ALA A 275 24.20 23.73 -4.93
C ALA A 275 22.84 23.05 -5.17
N PHE A 276 22.85 21.73 -5.39
CA PHE A 276 21.63 20.96 -5.53
C PHE A 276 20.87 20.82 -4.21
N HIS A 277 21.57 20.62 -3.09
CA HIS A 277 20.95 20.64 -1.76
C HIS A 277 20.29 21.98 -1.45
N CYS A 278 20.92 23.11 -1.79
CA CYS A 278 20.32 24.44 -1.67
C CYS A 278 19.07 24.59 -2.57
N ALA A 279 19.12 24.08 -3.80
CA ALA A 279 17.96 24.11 -4.70
C ALA A 279 16.79 23.27 -4.16
N LEU A 280 17.08 22.09 -3.57
CA LEU A 280 16.08 21.26 -2.89
C LEU A 280 15.49 21.98 -1.67
N GLN A 281 16.29 22.68 -0.89
CA GLN A 281 15.82 23.47 0.25
C GLN A 281 14.85 24.57 -0.21
N ASN A 282 15.24 25.37 -1.22
CA ASN A 282 14.39 26.40 -1.80
C ASN A 282 13.07 25.81 -2.33
N TRP A 283 13.13 24.63 -2.96
CA TRP A 283 11.94 23.93 -3.43
C TRP A 283 11.01 23.54 -2.29
N VAL A 284 11.55 22.99 -1.19
CA VAL A 284 10.77 22.63 0.01
C VAL A 284 10.10 23.87 0.60
N ASP A 285 10.84 24.97 0.76
CA ASP A 285 10.31 26.20 1.34
C ASP A 285 9.21 26.81 0.47
N MET A 286 9.39 26.82 -0.85
CA MET A 286 8.33 27.24 -1.78
C MET A 286 7.09 26.35 -1.69
N LYS A 287 7.26 25.02 -1.63
CA LYS A 287 6.12 24.08 -1.49
C LYS A 287 5.38 24.26 -0.16
N ARG A 288 6.10 24.50 0.94
CA ARG A 288 5.52 24.80 2.25
C ARG A 288 4.72 26.10 2.23
N ALA A 289 5.28 27.16 1.62
CA ALA A 289 4.58 28.44 1.49
C ALA A 289 3.29 28.32 0.67
N LEU A 290 3.33 27.60 -0.46
CA LEU A 290 2.15 27.37 -1.30
C LEU A 290 1.07 26.56 -0.56
N LEU A 291 1.46 25.54 0.21
CA LEU A 291 0.52 24.76 1.02
C LEU A 291 -0.12 25.59 2.14
N MET A 292 0.69 26.43 2.81
CA MET A 292 0.19 27.36 3.83
C MET A 292 -0.80 28.36 3.24
N MET A 293 -0.50 28.90 2.06
CA MET A 293 -1.39 29.81 1.33
C MET A 293 -2.71 29.12 0.95
N LYS A 294 -2.65 27.89 0.44
CA LYS A 294 -3.84 27.08 0.15
C LYS A 294 -4.74 26.93 1.38
N PHE A 295 -4.16 26.63 2.55
CA PHE A 295 -4.94 26.52 3.79
C PHE A 295 -5.46 27.84 4.31
N ALA A 296 -4.73 28.94 4.13
CA ALA A 296 -5.22 30.27 4.47
C ALA A 296 -6.43 30.65 3.61
N GLU A 297 -6.41 30.33 2.30
CA GLU A 297 -7.54 30.54 1.40
C GLU A 297 -8.75 29.67 1.79
N GLN A 298 -8.54 28.37 2.03
CA GLN A 298 -9.60 27.45 2.46
C GLN A 298 -10.24 27.84 3.79
N ALA A 299 -9.50 28.48 4.71
CA ALA A 299 -10.04 28.95 5.98
C ALA A 299 -11.08 30.07 5.82
N LEU A 300 -11.08 30.78 4.68
CA LEU A 300 -12.06 31.80 4.34
C LEU A 300 -13.31 31.22 3.67
N GLU A 301 -13.27 29.96 3.23
CA GLU A 301 -14.41 29.29 2.59
C GLU A 301 -15.43 28.80 3.65
N PRO A 302 -16.75 28.92 3.39
CA PRO A 302 -17.78 28.50 4.33
C PRO A 302 -17.86 26.98 4.54
N GLN A 303 -17.28 26.18 3.62
CA GLN A 303 -17.18 24.72 3.73
C GLN A 303 -15.70 24.34 3.93
N GLN A 304 -15.28 24.24 5.19
CA GLN A 304 -13.91 23.83 5.55
C GLN A 304 -13.69 22.34 5.29
N ASN A 305 -13.47 21.96 4.04
CA ASN A 305 -13.22 20.58 3.65
C ASN A 305 -11.73 20.36 3.35
N ILE A 306 -10.98 19.98 4.39
CA ILE A 306 -9.61 19.47 4.22
C ILE A 306 -9.69 18.05 3.67
N SER A 307 -9.14 17.83 2.47
CA SER A 307 -9.12 16.52 1.85
C SER A 307 -8.09 15.59 2.52
N LEU A 308 -8.26 14.28 2.37
CA LEU A 308 -7.27 13.31 2.84
C LEU A 308 -5.91 13.50 2.13
N GLU A 309 -5.94 13.85 0.85
CA GLU A 309 -4.72 14.14 0.09
C GLU A 309 -3.96 15.35 0.65
N ASP A 310 -4.68 16.40 1.06
CA ASP A 310 -4.07 17.57 1.69
C ASP A 310 -3.36 17.20 2.98
N TRP A 311 -3.99 16.40 3.83
CA TRP A 311 -3.37 15.91 5.06
C TRP A 311 -2.10 15.09 4.78
N LEU A 312 -2.13 14.18 3.80
CA LEU A 312 -0.96 13.39 3.40
C LEU A 312 0.17 14.28 2.83
N CYS A 313 -0.18 15.28 2.04
CA CYS A 313 0.76 16.27 1.49
C CYS A 313 1.41 17.10 2.61
N CYS A 314 0.63 17.50 3.61
CA CYS A 314 1.15 18.20 4.79
C CYS A 314 2.14 17.34 5.57
N GLN A 315 1.85 16.07 5.80
CA GLN A 315 2.77 15.16 6.48
C GLN A 315 4.10 15.05 5.71
N TYR A 316 4.03 14.98 4.38
CA TYR A 316 5.22 14.97 3.54
C TYR A 316 6.03 16.27 3.70
N LEU A 317 5.42 17.43 3.45
CA LEU A 317 6.13 18.71 3.44
C LEU A 317 6.62 19.14 4.84
N ALA A 318 5.91 18.76 5.90
CA ALA A 318 6.35 18.98 7.28
C ALA A 318 7.61 18.17 7.62
N SER A 319 7.73 16.94 7.11
CA SER A 319 8.87 16.04 7.38
C SER A 319 9.95 16.07 6.29
N ALA A 320 9.72 16.77 5.18
CA ALA A 320 10.63 16.86 4.06
C ALA A 320 11.95 17.54 4.47
N ASP A 321 13.05 16.83 4.19
CA ASP A 321 14.42 17.28 4.42
C ASP A 321 15.23 17.11 3.11
N PRO A 322 16.02 18.11 2.69
CA PRO A 322 16.77 18.06 1.44
C PRO A 322 17.70 16.85 1.32
N CYS A 323 18.26 16.35 2.41
CA CYS A 323 19.16 15.19 2.38
C CYS A 323 18.39 13.90 2.08
N TYR A 324 17.20 13.73 2.67
CA TYR A 324 16.34 12.59 2.34
C TYR A 324 15.74 12.69 0.94
N LEU A 325 15.39 13.89 0.47
CA LEU A 325 14.96 14.12 -0.90
C LEU A 325 16.06 13.74 -1.89
N TYR A 326 17.29 14.20 -1.65
CA TYR A 326 18.45 13.85 -2.48
C TYR A 326 18.65 12.33 -2.58
N LYS A 327 18.65 11.63 -1.44
CA LYS A 327 18.74 10.16 -1.41
C LYS A 327 17.61 9.50 -2.18
N THR A 328 16.39 10.00 -2.03
CA THR A 328 15.20 9.47 -2.73
C THR A 328 15.34 9.67 -4.24
N LEU A 329 15.77 10.84 -4.69
CA LEU A 329 16.02 11.14 -6.12
C LEU A 329 17.11 10.24 -6.72
N LYS A 330 18.18 9.95 -5.97
CA LYS A 330 19.19 8.94 -6.36
C LYS A 330 18.55 7.55 -6.48
N LEU A 331 17.72 7.15 -5.52
CA LEU A 331 17.05 5.85 -5.53
C LEU A 331 16.16 5.68 -6.76
N ILE A 332 15.38 6.69 -7.14
CA ILE A 332 14.53 6.65 -8.34
C ILE A 332 15.27 6.96 -9.65
N LYS A 333 16.61 7.05 -9.61
CA LYS A 333 17.49 7.31 -10.76
C LYS A 333 17.09 8.56 -11.56
N LEU A 334 16.55 9.57 -10.88
CA LEU A 334 16.28 10.88 -11.49
C LEU A 334 17.52 11.77 -11.52
N ILE A 335 18.56 11.41 -10.75
CA ILE A 335 19.88 12.04 -10.79
C ILE A 335 20.95 10.98 -10.98
N ALA A 336 21.96 11.27 -11.82
CA ALA A 336 23.10 10.39 -11.98
C ALA A 336 23.90 10.29 -10.68
N SER A 337 24.53 9.15 -10.41
CA SER A 337 25.56 9.09 -9.38
C SER A 337 26.68 10.04 -9.78
N VAL A 338 26.84 11.17 -9.09
CA VAL A 338 28.01 12.01 -9.23
C VAL A 338 29.21 11.12 -8.86
N SER A 339 29.95 10.68 -9.88
CA SER A 339 31.22 9.98 -9.67
C SER A 339 32.09 10.92 -8.87
N SER A 340 32.51 10.48 -7.67
CA SER A 340 33.61 11.10 -6.95
C SER A 340 34.88 10.81 -7.75
N SER A 341 35.10 11.59 -8.80
CA SER A 341 36.34 11.62 -9.59
C SER A 341 36.80 13.07 -9.65
N ALA A 342 37.20 13.58 -8.48
CA ALA A 342 38.02 14.76 -8.34
C ALA A 342 38.83 14.64 -7.04
N LYS A 343 39.76 13.67 -7.02
CA LYS A 343 41.00 13.85 -6.28
C LYS A 343 42.05 14.20 -7.34
N ILE A 344 42.39 15.48 -7.40
CA ILE A 344 43.62 15.96 -8.04
C ILE A 344 44.76 15.69 -7.07
#